data_AF-A0A9Q0Z051-F1
#
_entry.id   AF-A0A9Q0Z051-F1
#
_cell.length_a   1.000
_cell.length_b   1.000
_cell.length_c   1.000
_cell.angle_alpha   90.00
_cell.angle_beta   90.00
_cell.angle_gamma   90.00
#
_symmetry.space_group_name_H-M   'P 1'
#
loop_
_entity.id
_entity.type
_entity.pdbx_description
1 polymer ?
#
loop_
_entity_poly.entity_id
_entity_poly.type
_entity_poly.pdbx_seq_one_letter_code
_entity_poly.pdbx_strand_id
1 'polypeptide(L)'
;MMVFEYAPNGTLFEHLHIKEAEHLDWGMRLRIAMGIAYCLEYMHQLTPPVAHKNLQSSAIYLTEDYAAKISDLSFGNDAMAAKIGSASRELLESQSSDPEGNIYSFGVILFEMITGRIPYAVDNGSLADWASGNLRGDRSLKEIVDPTLKSFQENELEKLSEVIRNCIHPDPKQRPTMREIAAKLKEITAMEPDGATPKLSPLWWAELEIMSTE
;
A
#
# COMPACT_ATOMS: atom_id res chain seq x y z
N MET A 1 2.27 26.01 -3.20
CA MET A 1 2.54 25.01 -4.25
C MET A 1 3.63 24.10 -3.73
N MET A 2 3.39 22.79 -3.69
CA MET A 2 4.40 21.79 -3.33
C MET A 2 4.86 21.11 -4.62
N VAL A 3 6.15 20.78 -4.71
CA VAL A 3 6.76 20.11 -5.86
C VAL A 3 7.40 18.83 -5.35
N PHE A 4 7.11 17.71 -6.01
CA PHE A 4 7.61 16.38 -5.65
C PHE A 4 8.28 15.74 -6.87
N GLU A 5 9.17 14.80 -6.63
CA GLU A 5 9.75 13.97 -7.68
C GLU A 5 8.65 13.15 -8.37
N TYR A 6 8.67 13.15 -9.70
CA TYR A 6 7.65 12.47 -10.51
C TYR A 6 7.81 10.95 -10.49
N ALA A 7 6.69 10.23 -10.37
CA ALA A 7 6.63 8.77 -10.42
C ALA A 7 5.95 8.37 -11.74
N PRO A 8 6.73 7.92 -12.75
CA PRO A 8 6.24 7.82 -14.14
C PRO A 8 5.34 6.62 -14.41
N ASN A 9 5.38 5.58 -13.57
CA ASN A 9 4.64 4.34 -13.79
C ASN A 9 3.23 4.37 -13.18
N GLY A 10 2.61 5.55 -13.09
CA GLY A 10 1.24 5.68 -12.59
C GLY A 10 1.08 5.11 -11.17
N THR A 11 -0.08 4.51 -10.91
CA THR A 11 -0.50 4.01 -9.59
C THR A 11 -0.64 2.49 -9.55
N LEU A 12 -0.51 1.91 -8.35
CA LEU A 12 -0.76 0.48 -8.13
C LEU A 12 -2.17 0.07 -8.58
N PHE A 13 -3.17 0.93 -8.38
CA PHE A 13 -4.53 0.67 -8.83
C PHE A 13 -4.61 0.46 -10.35
N GLU A 14 -3.97 1.33 -11.14
CA GLU A 14 -3.96 1.23 -12.60
C GLU A 14 -3.34 -0.09 -13.05
N HIS A 15 -2.21 -0.46 -12.44
CA HIS A 15 -1.50 -1.71 -12.74
C HIS A 15 -2.25 -2.99 -12.36
N LEU A 16 -3.19 -2.93 -11.40
CA LEU A 16 -4.00 -4.08 -11.00
C LEU A 16 -5.31 -4.20 -11.78
N HIS A 17 -5.87 -3.09 -12.26
CA HIS A 17 -7.26 -3.06 -12.75
C HIS A 17 -7.44 -2.54 -14.18
N ILE A 18 -6.45 -1.85 -14.75
CA ILE A 18 -6.51 -1.34 -16.12
C ILE A 18 -5.80 -2.32 -17.06
N LYS A 19 -6.54 -2.86 -18.03
CA LYS A 19 -6.05 -3.91 -18.94
C LYS A 19 -4.89 -3.46 -19.81
N GLU A 20 -4.85 -2.18 -20.15
CA GLU A 20 -3.84 -1.56 -20.99
C GLU A 20 -2.54 -1.27 -20.21
N ALA A 21 -2.57 -1.33 -18.87
CA ALA A 21 -1.38 -1.13 -18.06
C ALA A 21 -0.46 -2.36 -18.10
N GLU A 22 0.84 -2.13 -17.89
CA GLU A 22 1.79 -3.22 -17.76
C GLU A 22 1.49 -4.05 -16.52
N HIS A 23 1.52 -5.37 -16.64
CA HIS A 23 1.13 -6.24 -15.54
C HIS A 23 2.28 -6.42 -14.55
N LEU A 24 1.99 -6.21 -13.27
CA LEU A 24 2.96 -6.47 -12.20
C LEU A 24 3.05 -7.97 -11.94
N ASP A 25 4.26 -8.52 -12.10
CA ASP A 25 4.55 -9.89 -11.72
C ASP A 25 4.57 -10.07 -10.18
N TRP A 26 4.69 -11.31 -9.73
CA TRP A 26 4.67 -11.65 -8.31
C TRP A 26 5.79 -10.93 -7.53
N GLY A 27 7.01 -10.89 -8.07
CA GLY A 27 8.15 -10.26 -7.41
C GLY A 27 7.98 -8.74 -7.28
N MET A 28 7.49 -8.08 -8.33
CA MET A 28 7.18 -6.66 -8.32
C MET A 28 6.10 -6.32 -7.28
N ARG A 29 5.03 -7.13 -7.21
CA ARG A 29 4.00 -6.97 -6.18
C ARG A 29 4.59 -7.10 -4.78
N LEU A 30 5.45 -8.08 -4.53
CA LEU A 30 6.13 -8.21 -3.22
C LEU A 30 7.06 -7.03 -2.91
N ARG A 31 7.78 -6.51 -3.91
CA ARG A 31 8.63 -5.32 -3.77
C ARG A 31 7.79 -4.10 -3.35
N ILE A 32 6.68 -3.86 -4.05
CA ILE A 32 5.76 -2.76 -3.76
C ILE A 32 5.17 -2.90 -2.35
N ALA A 33 4.68 -4.09 -1.99
CA ALA A 33 4.14 -4.39 -0.67
C ALA A 33 5.16 -4.10 0.45
N MET A 34 6.42 -4.50 0.24
CA MET A 34 7.50 -4.24 1.19
C MET A 34 7.82 -2.74 1.30
N GLY A 35 7.85 -2.02 0.17
CA GLY A 35 8.06 -0.57 0.15
C GLY A 35 6.97 0.20 0.92
N ILE A 36 5.69 -0.19 0.73
CA ILE A 36 4.57 0.38 1.49
C ILE A 36 4.74 0.10 2.99
N ALA A 37 5.06 -1.13 3.36
CA ALA A 37 5.21 -1.53 4.76
C ALA A 37 6.32 -0.76 5.47
N TYR A 38 7.50 -0.59 4.85
CA TYR A 38 8.57 0.21 5.42
C TYR A 38 8.22 1.68 5.56
N CYS A 39 7.51 2.25 4.58
CA CYS A 39 7.05 3.63 4.65
C CYS A 39 6.09 3.84 5.84
N LEU A 40 5.09 2.97 6.00
CA LEU A 40 4.14 3.04 7.10
C LEU A 40 4.79 2.76 8.46
N GLU A 41 5.72 1.79 8.53
CA GLU A 41 6.53 1.55 9.72
C GLU A 41 7.26 2.82 10.16
N TYR A 42 7.94 3.48 9.23
CA TYR A 42 8.65 4.73 9.51
C TYR A 42 7.69 5.81 10.02
N MET A 43 6.55 6.02 9.35
CA MET A 43 5.56 7.02 9.73
C MET A 43 4.97 6.78 11.12
N HIS A 44 4.67 5.52 11.47
CA HIS A 44 4.10 5.15 12.77
C HIS A 44 5.12 5.23 13.91
N GLN A 45 6.43 5.18 13.61
CA GLN A 45 7.51 5.34 14.59
C GLN A 45 7.87 6.80 14.90
N LEU A 46 7.33 7.77 14.14
CA LEU A 46 7.53 9.20 14.42
C LEU A 46 6.96 9.59 15.79
N THR A 47 7.42 10.73 16.31
CA THR A 47 6.93 11.29 17.59
C THR A 47 6.42 12.71 17.37
N PRO A 48 5.10 12.95 17.30
CA PRO A 48 4.02 11.96 17.40
C PRO A 48 3.90 11.07 16.14
N PRO A 49 3.32 9.85 16.26
CA PRO A 49 3.06 8.99 15.11
C PRO A 49 2.20 9.69 14.05
N VAL A 50 2.52 9.47 12.78
CA VAL A 50 1.75 10.02 11.66
C VAL A 50 1.05 8.88 10.94
N ALA A 51 -0.26 9.01 10.73
CA ALA A 51 -1.04 8.07 9.94
C ALA A 51 -1.49 8.69 8.62
N HIS A 52 -1.51 7.88 7.57
CA HIS A 52 -1.97 8.27 6.25
C HIS A 52 -3.50 8.31 6.22
N LYS A 53 -4.11 9.46 5.87
CA LYS A 53 -5.58 9.62 5.99
C LYS A 53 -6.38 8.87 4.92
N ASN A 54 -5.76 8.55 3.78
CA ASN A 54 -6.45 7.95 2.63
C ASN A 54 -5.59 6.85 1.98
N LEU A 55 -5.22 5.83 2.76
CA LEU A 55 -4.35 4.77 2.25
C LEU A 55 -5.16 3.77 1.41
N GLN A 56 -4.96 3.79 0.11
CA GLN A 56 -5.55 2.89 -0.90
C GLN A 56 -4.60 2.74 -2.10
N SER A 57 -4.82 1.76 -2.97
CA SER A 57 -3.94 1.48 -4.12
C SER A 57 -3.78 2.64 -5.11
N SER A 58 -4.76 3.55 -5.21
CA SER A 58 -4.67 4.76 -6.03
C SER A 58 -3.77 5.86 -5.43
N ALA A 59 -3.48 5.79 -4.13
CA ALA A 59 -2.54 6.68 -3.46
C ALA A 59 -1.09 6.18 -3.55
N ILE A 60 -0.86 4.97 -4.06
CA ILE A 60 0.47 4.37 -4.21
C ILE A 60 0.94 4.57 -5.65
N TYR A 61 1.88 5.49 -5.83
CA TYR A 61 2.53 5.73 -7.12
C TYR A 61 3.76 4.84 -7.29
N LEU A 62 4.08 4.51 -8.54
CA LEU A 62 5.21 3.66 -8.88
C LEU A 62 6.30 4.48 -9.57
N THR A 63 7.50 4.40 -9.02
CA THR A 63 8.72 4.98 -9.62
C THR A 63 9.13 4.21 -10.87
N GLU A 64 10.12 4.74 -11.61
CA GLU A 64 10.66 4.10 -12.83
C GLU A 64 11.08 2.65 -12.60
N ASP A 65 11.64 2.33 -11.43
CA ASP A 65 12.05 0.97 -11.05
C ASP A 65 10.99 0.20 -10.25
N TYR A 66 9.73 0.65 -10.30
CA TYR A 66 8.56 0.08 -9.62
C TYR A 66 8.64 0.02 -8.09
N ALA A 67 9.48 0.85 -7.47
CA ALA A 67 9.39 1.08 -6.02
C ALA A 67 8.17 1.96 -5.68
N ALA A 68 7.53 1.67 -4.55
CA ALA A 68 6.32 2.35 -4.09
C ALA A 68 6.63 3.74 -3.52
N LYS A 69 5.85 4.74 -3.93
CA LYS A 69 5.80 6.08 -3.34
C LYS A 69 4.37 6.37 -2.87
N ILE A 70 4.20 6.56 -1.56
CA ILE A 70 2.89 6.90 -0.98
C ILE A 70 2.67 8.41 -1.17
N SER A 71 1.63 8.76 -1.92
CA SER A 71 1.19 10.13 -2.17
C SER A 71 -0.01 10.49 -1.29
N ASP A 72 -0.44 11.76 -1.29
CA ASP A 72 -1.62 12.21 -0.55
C ASP A 72 -1.49 12.10 0.98
N LEU A 73 -0.25 12.25 1.46
CA LEU A 73 0.00 12.77 2.79
C LEU A 73 -0.65 14.15 2.82
N SER A 74 -1.82 14.25 3.42
CA SER A 74 -2.67 15.45 3.50
C SER A 74 -2.02 16.53 4.38
N PHE A 75 -0.79 16.91 4.04
CA PHE A 75 -0.03 18.04 4.54
C PHE A 75 -0.74 19.32 4.08
N GLY A 76 -1.69 19.80 4.88
CA GLY A 76 -2.37 21.06 4.63
C GLY A 76 -3.83 21.11 5.05
N ASN A 77 -4.47 19.97 5.33
CA ASN A 77 -5.86 19.97 5.75
C ASN A 77 -6.07 20.56 7.15
N ASP A 78 -5.05 20.65 8.01
CA ASP A 78 -5.23 21.32 9.31
C ASP A 78 -5.43 22.83 9.15
N ALA A 79 -4.74 23.47 8.20
CA ALA A 79 -4.91 24.90 7.90
C ALA A 79 -6.22 25.18 7.13
N MET A 80 -6.67 24.23 6.29
CA MET A 80 -7.91 24.36 5.53
C MET A 80 -9.16 23.99 6.34
N ALA A 81 -9.09 22.98 7.21
CA ALA A 81 -10.14 22.62 8.15
C ALA A 81 -10.36 23.71 9.22
N ALA A 82 -9.30 24.43 9.63
CA ALA A 82 -9.43 25.62 10.46
C ALA A 82 -10.24 26.75 9.79
N LYS A 83 -10.31 26.78 8.45
CA LYS A 83 -11.06 27.77 7.66
C LYS A 83 -12.49 27.34 7.28
N ILE A 84 -12.76 26.05 7.15
CA ILE A 84 -14.02 25.54 6.57
C ILE A 84 -15.10 25.24 7.63
N GLY A 85 -14.78 25.32 8.92
CA GLY A 85 -15.77 25.19 10.00
C GLY A 85 -16.02 23.73 10.40
N SER A 86 -16.53 23.56 11.63
CA SER A 86 -16.50 22.30 12.40
C SER A 86 -17.21 21.11 11.74
N ALA A 87 -18.17 21.33 10.85
CA ALA A 87 -18.97 20.25 10.24
C ALA A 87 -18.18 19.43 9.19
N SER A 88 -17.21 20.02 8.48
CA SER A 88 -16.34 19.27 7.56
C SER A 88 -15.17 18.59 8.27
N ARG A 89 -14.90 18.98 9.52
CA ARG A 89 -13.89 18.35 10.36
C ARG A 89 -14.35 16.95 10.79
N GLU A 90 -15.61 16.79 11.17
CA GLU A 90 -16.19 15.49 11.55
C GLU A 90 -16.26 14.49 10.37
N LEU A 91 -16.52 14.97 9.14
CA LEU A 91 -16.55 14.14 7.92
C LEU A 91 -15.14 13.71 7.45
N LEU A 92 -14.11 14.49 7.74
CA LEU A 92 -12.70 14.15 7.46
C LEU A 92 -12.06 13.35 8.60
N GLU A 93 -12.54 13.53 9.83
CA GLU A 93 -12.11 12.76 11.02
C GLU A 93 -12.77 11.37 11.10
N SER A 94 -13.84 11.10 10.33
CA SER A 94 -14.55 9.81 10.36
C SER A 94 -13.86 8.68 9.58
N GLN A 95 -12.83 8.98 8.78
CA GLN A 95 -11.92 7.95 8.29
C GLN A 95 -10.79 7.84 9.32
N SER A 96 -10.70 6.69 9.98
CA SER A 96 -9.72 6.36 11.03
C SER A 96 -8.31 6.73 10.58
N SER A 97 -7.91 7.97 10.87
CA SER A 97 -6.61 8.56 10.54
C SER A 97 -5.63 8.20 11.64
N ASP A 98 -5.64 6.93 12.03
CA ASP A 98 -4.85 6.33 13.09
C ASP A 98 -3.97 5.19 12.54
N PRO A 99 -2.89 4.84 13.25
CA PRO A 99 -2.01 3.75 12.82
C PRO A 99 -2.74 2.44 12.55
N GLU A 100 -3.75 2.10 13.33
CA GLU A 100 -4.54 0.88 13.22
C GLU A 100 -5.42 0.85 11.95
N GLY A 101 -5.94 2.00 11.52
CA GLY A 101 -6.62 2.19 10.25
C GLY A 101 -5.69 1.99 9.06
N ASN A 102 -4.46 2.49 9.14
CA ASN A 102 -3.42 2.23 8.14
C ASN A 102 -3.07 0.74 8.03
N ILE A 103 -2.98 0.03 9.16
CA ILE A 103 -2.73 -1.41 9.17
C ILE A 103 -3.87 -2.16 8.44
N TYR A 104 -5.12 -1.78 8.70
CA TYR A 104 -6.26 -2.36 8.00
C TYR A 104 -6.21 -2.10 6.49
N SER A 105 -6.01 -0.84 6.09
CA SER A 105 -5.88 -0.46 4.67
C SER A 105 -4.74 -1.19 3.99
N PHE A 106 -3.59 -1.35 4.67
CA PHE A 106 -2.48 -2.13 4.17
C PHE A 106 -2.85 -3.60 3.93
N GLY A 107 -3.59 -4.23 4.85
CA GLY A 107 -4.12 -5.58 4.68
C GLY A 107 -5.05 -5.70 3.47
N VAL A 108 -5.90 -4.71 3.23
CA VAL A 108 -6.77 -4.66 2.05
C VAL A 108 -5.96 -4.52 0.76
N ILE A 109 -4.93 -3.66 0.74
CA ILE A 109 -4.04 -3.50 -0.42
C ILE A 109 -3.27 -4.79 -0.71
N LEU A 110 -2.71 -5.46 0.31
CA LEU A 110 -2.05 -6.76 0.12
C LEU A 110 -2.98 -7.79 -0.52
N PHE A 111 -4.23 -7.82 -0.08
CA PHE A 111 -5.22 -8.74 -0.59
C PHE A 111 -5.67 -8.39 -2.02
N GLU A 112 -5.82 -7.10 -2.31
CA GLU A 112 -6.04 -6.57 -3.67
C GLU A 112 -4.90 -6.99 -4.60
N MET A 113 -3.64 -6.87 -4.17
CA MET A 113 -2.45 -7.27 -4.92
C MET A 113 -2.39 -8.78 -5.16
N ILE A 114 -2.89 -9.63 -4.26
CA ILE A 114 -2.90 -11.08 -4.49
C ILE A 114 -4.00 -11.49 -5.46
N THR A 115 -5.15 -10.83 -5.39
CA THR A 115 -6.38 -11.28 -6.06
C THR A 115 -6.67 -10.55 -7.37
N GLY A 116 -6.07 -9.38 -7.59
CA GLY A 116 -6.36 -8.51 -8.74
C GLY A 116 -7.81 -8.01 -8.74
N ARG A 117 -8.49 -8.00 -7.58
CA ARG A 117 -9.89 -7.61 -7.45
C ARG A 117 -10.04 -6.21 -6.90
N ILE A 118 -10.92 -5.42 -7.50
CA ILE A 118 -11.19 -4.05 -7.07
C ILE A 118 -11.82 -4.06 -5.66
N PRO A 119 -11.32 -3.24 -4.70
CA PRO A 119 -11.78 -3.23 -3.31
C PRO A 119 -13.29 -2.97 -3.09
N TYR A 120 -13.94 -2.31 -4.04
CA TYR A 120 -15.34 -1.85 -3.95
C TYR A 120 -16.27 -2.47 -5.00
N ALA A 121 -15.78 -3.37 -5.86
CA ALA A 121 -16.58 -3.96 -6.94
C ALA A 121 -17.23 -5.31 -6.58
N VAL A 122 -17.23 -5.70 -5.31
CA VAL A 122 -17.76 -7.00 -4.90
C VAL A 122 -19.27 -6.88 -4.70
N ASP A 123 -20.06 -7.57 -5.52
CA ASP A 123 -21.53 -7.72 -5.41
C ASP A 123 -22.00 -8.32 -4.05
N ASN A 124 -21.07 -8.66 -3.15
CA ASN A 124 -21.28 -9.34 -1.86
C ASN A 124 -20.71 -8.58 -0.63
N GLY A 125 -20.29 -7.31 -0.73
CA GLY A 125 -19.79 -6.53 0.43
C GLY A 125 -18.43 -5.88 0.20
N SER A 126 -17.73 -5.45 1.26
CA SER A 126 -16.38 -4.89 1.11
C SER A 126 -15.36 -5.98 0.79
N LEU A 127 -14.25 -5.65 0.10
CA LEU A 127 -13.16 -6.61 -0.15
C LEU A 127 -12.60 -7.21 1.13
N ALA A 128 -12.64 -6.49 2.25
CA ALA A 128 -12.24 -7.00 3.55
C ALA A 128 -13.18 -8.06 4.13
N ASP A 129 -14.50 -7.93 3.88
CA ASP A 129 -15.48 -8.97 4.25
C ASP A 129 -15.23 -10.24 3.45
N TRP A 130 -14.95 -10.07 2.15
CA TRP A 130 -14.61 -11.20 1.29
C TRP A 130 -13.27 -11.83 1.66
N ALA A 131 -12.25 -11.03 2.00
CA ALA A 131 -10.98 -11.51 2.52
C ALA A 131 -11.21 -12.31 3.83
N SER A 132 -11.99 -11.78 4.77
CA SER A 132 -12.33 -12.48 6.01
C SER A 132 -13.04 -13.81 5.76
N GLY A 133 -13.92 -13.89 4.75
CA GLY A 133 -14.59 -15.12 4.36
C GLY A 133 -13.67 -16.17 3.73
N ASN A 134 -12.80 -15.76 2.81
CA ASN A 134 -11.89 -16.68 2.11
C ASN A 134 -10.69 -17.10 2.97
N LEU A 135 -10.22 -16.23 3.87
CA LEU A 135 -9.11 -16.52 4.80
C LEU A 135 -9.53 -17.37 6.01
N ARG A 136 -10.84 -17.53 6.26
CA ARG A 136 -11.40 -18.40 7.31
C ARG A 136 -11.87 -19.76 6.78
N GLY A 137 -12.09 -19.88 5.48
CA GLY A 137 -12.66 -21.07 4.85
C GLY A 137 -11.61 -22.12 4.49
N ASP A 138 -12.09 -23.31 4.14
CA ASP A 138 -11.30 -24.43 3.61
C ASP A 138 -10.98 -24.27 2.09
N ARG A 139 -11.19 -23.06 1.55
CA ARG A 139 -10.94 -22.77 0.14
C ARG A 139 -9.46 -22.61 -0.11
N SER A 140 -8.99 -23.23 -1.18
CA SER A 140 -7.62 -23.06 -1.64
C SER A 140 -7.39 -21.61 -2.05
N LEU A 141 -6.45 -20.93 -1.38
CA LEU A 141 -6.07 -19.56 -1.72
C LEU A 141 -5.61 -19.41 -3.18
N LYS A 142 -5.16 -20.50 -3.81
CA LYS A 142 -4.77 -20.54 -5.21
C LYS A 142 -5.93 -20.20 -6.17
N GLU A 143 -7.16 -20.49 -5.77
CA GLU A 143 -8.35 -20.25 -6.60
C GLU A 143 -8.72 -18.76 -6.68
N ILE A 144 -8.20 -17.96 -5.75
CA ILE A 144 -8.49 -16.53 -5.67
C ILE A 144 -7.32 -15.65 -6.14
N VAL A 145 -6.18 -16.26 -6.47
CA VAL A 145 -5.01 -15.54 -7.00
C VAL A 145 -5.37 -14.90 -8.33
N ASP A 146 -4.85 -13.71 -8.56
CA ASP A 146 -4.99 -12.97 -9.80
C ASP A 146 -4.60 -13.85 -11.00
N PRO A 147 -5.52 -14.09 -11.95
CA PRO A 147 -5.26 -14.95 -13.11
C PRO A 147 -4.18 -14.40 -14.05
N THR A 148 -3.80 -13.13 -13.90
CA THR A 148 -2.73 -12.51 -14.69
C THR A 148 -1.32 -12.88 -14.20
N LEU A 149 -1.19 -13.41 -12.98
CA LEU A 149 0.08 -13.87 -12.43
C LEU A 149 0.49 -15.20 -13.09
N LYS A 150 1.51 -15.16 -13.95
CA LYS A 150 2.05 -16.35 -14.65
C LYS A 150 2.65 -17.39 -13.70
N SER A 151 3.19 -16.94 -12.56
CA SER A 151 3.79 -17.78 -11.54
C SER A 151 3.79 -17.05 -10.20
N PHE A 152 3.57 -17.78 -9.11
CA PHE A 152 3.66 -17.29 -7.73
C PHE A 152 4.18 -18.41 -6.82
N GLN A 153 4.70 -18.05 -5.65
CA GLN A 153 5.16 -19.04 -4.67
C GLN A 153 4.07 -19.33 -3.64
N GLU A 154 3.65 -20.59 -3.55
CA GLU A 154 2.54 -21.00 -2.68
C GLU A 154 2.85 -20.80 -1.19
N ASN A 155 4.09 -21.09 -0.78
CA ASN A 155 4.54 -20.87 0.60
C ASN A 155 4.52 -19.38 0.98
N GLU A 156 4.85 -18.48 0.05
CA GLU A 156 4.76 -17.03 0.28
C GLU A 156 3.28 -16.61 0.36
N LEU A 157 2.43 -17.12 -0.53
CA LEU A 157 0.99 -16.87 -0.53
C LEU A 157 0.33 -17.26 0.80
N GLU A 158 0.63 -18.45 1.34
CA GLU A 158 0.10 -18.90 2.62
C GLU A 158 0.51 -17.98 3.78
N LYS A 159 1.79 -17.62 3.85
CA LYS A 159 2.28 -16.70 4.89
C LYS A 159 1.69 -15.29 4.75
N LEU A 160 1.58 -14.78 3.52
CA LEU A 160 0.93 -13.49 3.25
C LEU A 160 -0.54 -13.50 3.65
N SER A 161 -1.23 -14.62 3.46
CA SER A 161 -2.63 -14.77 3.88
C SER A 161 -2.80 -14.60 5.39
N GLU A 162 -1.84 -15.09 6.18
CA GLU A 162 -1.84 -14.91 7.63
C GLU A 162 -1.59 -13.44 8.01
N VAL A 163 -0.65 -12.78 7.33
CA VAL A 163 -0.39 -11.34 7.51
C VAL A 163 -1.66 -10.54 7.22
N ILE A 164 -2.31 -10.78 6.09
CA ILE A 164 -3.55 -10.11 5.70
C ILE A 164 -4.64 -10.32 6.74
N ARG A 165 -4.86 -11.57 7.16
CA ARG A 165 -5.89 -11.91 8.17
C ARG A 165 -5.70 -11.13 9.46
N ASN A 166 -4.45 -10.97 9.91
CA ASN A 166 -4.13 -10.22 11.13
C ASN A 166 -4.31 -8.71 10.91
N CYS A 167 -3.96 -8.18 9.73
CA CYS A 167 -4.12 -6.77 9.39
C CYS A 167 -5.60 -6.34 9.33
N ILE A 168 -6.47 -7.17 8.73
CA ILE A 168 -7.89 -6.87 8.56
C ILE A 168 -8.74 -7.27 9.78
N HIS A 169 -8.13 -7.53 10.93
CA HIS A 169 -8.85 -7.96 12.12
C HIS A 169 -9.94 -6.91 12.51
N PRO A 170 -11.18 -7.34 12.84
CA PRO A 170 -12.28 -6.42 13.15
C PRO A 170 -11.99 -5.52 14.36
N ASP A 171 -11.35 -6.05 15.40
CA ASP A 171 -10.85 -5.29 16.55
C ASP A 171 -9.50 -4.63 16.20
N PRO A 172 -9.39 -3.29 16.15
CA PRO A 172 -8.15 -2.57 15.86
C PRO A 172 -7.01 -2.92 16.83
N LYS A 173 -7.32 -3.23 18.09
CA LYS A 173 -6.30 -3.51 19.12
C LYS A 173 -5.61 -4.87 18.95
N GLN A 174 -6.20 -5.75 18.15
CA GLN A 174 -5.64 -7.06 17.83
C GLN A 174 -4.79 -7.02 16.55
N ARG A 175 -4.78 -5.89 15.84
CA ARG A 175 -3.96 -5.72 14.65
C ARG A 175 -2.49 -5.57 15.06
N PRO A 176 -1.56 -6.25 14.37
CA PRO A 176 -0.14 -6.12 14.65
C PRO A 176 0.37 -4.73 14.25
N THR A 177 1.47 -4.30 14.84
CA THR A 177 2.14 -3.05 14.47
C THR A 177 2.77 -3.15 13.08
N MET A 178 2.96 -2.03 12.38
CA MET A 178 3.66 -2.02 11.09
C MET A 178 5.09 -2.56 11.18
N ARG A 179 5.75 -2.44 12.34
CA ARG A 179 7.06 -3.06 12.60
C ARG A 179 7.00 -4.59 12.58
N GLU A 180 5.99 -5.18 13.23
CA GLU A 180 5.80 -6.64 13.22
C GLU A 180 5.41 -7.13 11.83
N ILE A 181 4.58 -6.37 11.11
CA ILE A 181 4.18 -6.67 9.73
C ILE A 181 5.40 -6.63 8.80
N ALA A 182 6.21 -5.56 8.86
CA ALA A 182 7.41 -5.41 8.05
C ALA A 182 8.43 -6.53 8.32
N ALA A 183 8.61 -6.92 9.59
CA ALA A 183 9.45 -8.06 9.95
C ALA A 183 8.94 -9.38 9.35
N LYS A 184 7.64 -9.68 9.45
CA LYS A 184 7.04 -10.86 8.84
C LYS A 184 7.16 -10.85 7.31
N LEU A 185 6.91 -9.71 6.66
CA LEU A 185 7.06 -9.58 5.20
C LEU A 185 8.50 -9.75 4.76
N LYS A 186 9.47 -9.25 5.53
CA LYS A 186 10.89 -9.47 5.28
C LYS A 186 11.26 -10.95 5.39
N GLU A 187 10.72 -11.69 6.35
CA GLU A 187 10.92 -13.14 6.45
C GLU A 187 10.31 -13.91 5.27
N ILE A 188 9.20 -13.41 4.70
CA ILE A 188 8.54 -14.02 3.54
C ILE A 188 9.34 -13.74 2.26
N THR A 189 9.75 -12.50 2.06
CA THR A 189 10.32 -11.99 0.79
C THR A 189 11.84 -12.03 0.73
N ALA A 190 12.50 -12.18 1.89
CA ALA A 190 13.94 -11.97 2.07
C ALA A 190 14.43 -10.59 1.60
N MET A 191 13.53 -9.60 1.50
CA MET A 191 13.84 -8.27 0.99
C MET A 191 14.23 -7.33 2.13
N GLU A 192 15.40 -6.69 1.99
CA GLU A 192 15.85 -5.61 2.86
C GLU A 192 15.29 -4.25 2.40
N PRO A 193 15.31 -3.19 3.24
CA PRO A 193 14.90 -1.84 2.84
C PRO A 193 15.53 -1.35 1.54
N ASP A 194 16.82 -1.62 1.31
CA ASP A 194 17.53 -1.24 0.08
C ASP A 194 16.97 -1.92 -1.18
N GLY A 195 16.34 -3.10 -1.03
CA GLY A 195 15.68 -3.81 -2.11
C GLY A 195 14.29 -3.27 -2.44
N ALA A 196 13.62 -2.62 -1.48
CA ALA A 196 12.26 -2.12 -1.61
C ALA A 196 12.19 -0.61 -1.90
N THR A 197 13.25 0.13 -1.54
CA THR A 197 13.34 1.58 -1.77
C THR A 197 13.59 1.91 -3.23
N PRO A 198 13.17 3.10 -3.70
CA PRO A 198 13.47 3.59 -5.04
C PRO A 198 14.97 3.67 -5.25
N LYS A 199 15.46 3.16 -6.39
CA LYS A 199 16.83 3.39 -6.80
C LYS A 199 17.01 4.87 -7.13
N LEU A 200 18.17 5.43 -6.76
CA LEU A 200 18.55 6.75 -7.24
C LEU A 200 18.54 6.72 -8.78
N SER A 201 17.75 7.61 -9.39
CA SER A 201 17.68 7.68 -10.85
C SER A 201 19.09 7.94 -11.40
N PRO A 202 19.57 7.15 -12.38
CA PRO A 202 20.82 7.44 -13.08
C PRO A 202 20.82 8.83 -13.73
N LEU A 203 19.63 9.37 -14.03
CA LEU A 203 19.43 10.67 -14.66
C LEU A 203 19.50 11.83 -13.65
N TRP A 204 19.56 11.56 -12.35
CA TRP A 204 19.71 12.60 -11.32
C TRP A 204 20.93 13.49 -11.58
N TRP A 205 22.04 12.90 -12.06
CA TRP A 205 23.23 13.65 -12.45
C TRP A 205 23.00 14.50 -13.70
N ALA A 206 22.28 13.98 -14.70
CA ALA A 206 21.97 14.71 -15.92
C ALA A 206 21.03 15.89 -15.64
N GLU A 207 20.07 15.72 -14.73
CA GLU A 207 19.18 16.80 -14.29
C GLU A 207 19.93 17.89 -13.52
N LEU A 208 20.85 17.51 -12.62
CA LEU A 208 21.73 18.48 -11.94
C LEU A 208 22.64 19.24 -12.93
N GLU A 209 23.15 18.57 -13.96
CA GLU A 209 24.01 19.19 -14.97
C GLU A 209 23.23 20.25 -15.78
N ILE A 210 22.01 19.93 -16.19
CA ILE A 210 21.09 20.86 -16.87
C ILE A 210 20.75 22.05 -15.96
N MET A 211 20.47 21.83 -14.67
CA MET A 211 20.15 22.91 -13.73
C MET A 211 21.35 23.78 -13.36
N SER A 212 22.58 23.28 -13.50
CA SER A 212 23.81 24.04 -13.23
C SER A 212 24.27 24.92 -14.38
N THR A 213 23.61 24.82 -15.54
CA THR A 213 23.96 25.57 -16.76
C THR A 213 23.02 26.76 -17.04
N GLU A 214 22.06 27.02 -16.15
CA GLU A 214 21.27 28.26 -16.07
C GLU A 214 21.83 29.23 -15.00
#